data_AF-A0A952FEQ2-F1
#
_entry.id   AF-A0A952FEQ2-F1
#
_cell.length_a   1.000
_cell.length_b   1.000
_cell.length_c   1.000
_cell.angle_alpha   90.00
_cell.angle_beta   90.00
_cell.angle_gamma   90.00
#
_symmetry.space_group_name_H-M   'P 1'
#
loop_
_entity.id
_entity.type
_entity.pdbx_description
1 polymer ?
#
loop_
_entity_poly.entity_id
_entity_poly.type
_entity_poly.pdbx_seq_one_letter_code
_entity_poly.pdbx_strand_id
1 'polypeptide(L)'
;LAVLAHVDDTAIGLLMAHAPDARLVWAHTGIGGAPVARVDALLGKYPQLMGELSYRPGLTCEGGKLCPEWRALLLKYPGRFMIGSDTWVNQRWQYYDELMKGYRAWLGDLPLDVARKIAWNNAAGIFGVIEK
;
A
#
# COMPACT_ATOMS: atom_id res chain seq x y z
N LEU A 1 -0.83 -18.26 0.16
CA LEU A 1 -2.04 -17.63 0.74
C LEU A 1 -1.78 -16.14 0.92
N ALA A 2 -2.75 -15.28 0.57
CA ALA A 2 -2.72 -13.86 0.89
C ALA A 2 -3.66 -13.59 2.07
N VAL A 3 -3.20 -12.82 3.06
CA VAL A 3 -3.97 -12.45 4.25
C VAL A 3 -3.98 -10.94 4.34
N LEU A 4 -5.16 -10.32 4.32
CA LEU A 4 -5.31 -8.89 4.59
C LEU A 4 -5.62 -8.69 6.06
N ALA A 5 -4.86 -7.84 6.74
CA ALA A 5 -5.02 -7.59 8.16
C ALA A 5 -5.07 -6.09 8.47
N HIS A 6 -6.13 -5.68 9.16
CA HIS A 6 -6.27 -4.34 9.74
C HIS A 6 -5.73 -4.37 11.17
N VAL A 7 -4.44 -4.06 11.32
CA VAL A 7 -3.69 -4.18 12.59
C VAL A 7 -2.65 -3.06 12.71
N ASP A 8 -2.10 -2.89 13.91
CA ASP A 8 -0.94 -2.03 14.13
C ASP A 8 0.38 -2.68 13.66
N ASP A 9 1.46 -1.92 13.75
CA ASP A 9 2.80 -2.33 13.32
C ASP A 9 3.49 -3.30 14.29
N THR A 10 2.95 -3.49 15.50
CA THR A 10 3.42 -4.48 16.48
C THR A 10 2.89 -5.86 16.13
N ALA A 11 1.61 -5.96 15.79
CA ALA A 11 0.93 -7.19 15.38
C ALA A 11 1.53 -7.81 14.10
N ILE A 12 2.13 -7.01 13.22
CA ILE A 12 2.85 -7.52 12.03
C ILE A 12 3.90 -8.56 12.43
N GLY A 13 4.67 -8.30 13.48
CA GLY A 13 5.70 -9.25 13.93
C GLY A 13 5.12 -10.58 14.41
N LEU A 14 3.98 -10.53 15.10
CA LEU A 14 3.29 -11.72 15.59
C LEU A 14 2.70 -12.55 14.44
N LEU A 15 2.04 -11.89 13.48
CA LEU A 15 1.45 -12.55 12.31
C LEU A 15 2.52 -13.19 11.43
N MET A 16 3.62 -12.48 11.17
CA MET A 16 4.73 -12.99 10.35
C MET A 16 5.51 -14.10 11.06
N ALA A 17 5.57 -14.12 12.39
CA ALA A 17 6.16 -15.23 13.14
C ALA A 17 5.28 -16.49 13.08
N HIS A 18 3.95 -16.32 13.10
CA HIS A 18 3.01 -17.43 13.03
C HIS A 18 2.89 -18.05 11.63
N ALA A 19 2.86 -17.20 10.59
CA ALA A 19 2.68 -17.62 9.21
C ALA A 19 3.72 -16.96 8.28
N PRO A 20 5.00 -17.32 8.37
CA PRO A 20 6.09 -16.65 7.65
C PRO A 20 5.98 -16.74 6.12
N ASP A 21 5.29 -17.76 5.61
CA ASP A 21 5.09 -17.98 4.18
C ASP A 21 3.84 -17.29 3.62
N ALA A 22 2.98 -16.72 4.48
CA ALA A 22 1.80 -15.99 4.05
C ALA A 22 2.18 -14.61 3.51
N ARG A 23 1.55 -14.19 2.42
CA ARG A 23 1.63 -12.81 1.94
C ARG A 23 0.71 -11.95 2.78
N LEU A 24 1.27 -11.22 3.73
CA LEU A 24 0.52 -10.36 4.63
C LEU A 24 0.33 -8.98 4.00
N VAL A 25 -0.91 -8.63 3.63
CA VAL A 25 -1.30 -7.30 3.18
C VAL A 25 -1.71 -6.48 4.39
N TRP A 26 -0.87 -5.52 4.76
CA TRP A 26 -1.10 -4.62 5.88
C TRP A 26 -2.00 -3.46 5.44
N ALA A 27 -3.25 -3.47 5.92
CA ALA A 27 -4.26 -2.48 5.53
C ALA A 27 -3.79 -1.06 5.87
N HIS A 28 -3.92 -0.15 4.90
CA HIS A 28 -3.50 1.25 5.02
C HIS A 28 -2.04 1.43 5.45
N THR A 29 -1.20 0.38 5.40
CA THR A 29 0.17 0.35 5.94
C THR A 29 0.22 0.97 7.36
N GLY A 30 -0.78 0.62 8.17
CA GLY A 30 -1.01 1.14 9.51
C GLY A 30 -1.90 2.39 9.51
N ILE A 31 -3.18 2.20 9.84
CA ILE A 31 -4.19 3.27 9.90
C ILE A 31 -3.80 4.45 10.82
N GLY A 32 -3.07 4.16 11.90
CA GLY A 32 -2.56 5.16 12.84
C GLY A 32 -1.40 6.01 12.30
N GLY A 33 -0.94 5.75 11.07
CA GLY A 33 0.11 6.55 10.44
C GLY A 33 1.52 6.16 10.85
N ALA A 34 1.83 4.86 10.89
CA ALA A 34 3.16 4.36 11.24
C ALA A 34 4.28 5.10 10.47
N PRO A 35 5.32 5.63 11.15
CA PRO A 35 6.36 6.42 10.51
C PRO A 35 7.04 5.66 9.35
N VAL A 36 7.44 6.36 8.30
CA VAL A 36 8.05 5.74 7.10
C VAL A 36 9.28 4.88 7.46
N ALA A 37 10.11 5.33 8.40
CA ALA A 37 11.25 4.55 8.90
C ALA A 37 10.82 3.21 9.53
N ARG A 38 9.67 3.17 10.21
CA ARG A 38 9.11 1.94 10.79
C ARG A 38 8.59 1.01 9.70
N VAL A 39 7.90 1.55 8.70
CA VAL A 39 7.44 0.78 7.53
C VAL A 39 8.64 0.18 6.79
N ASP A 40 9.70 0.95 6.56
CA ASP A 40 10.93 0.48 5.93
C ASP A 40 11.57 -0.69 6.71
N ALA A 41 11.72 -0.54 8.02
CA ALA A 41 12.28 -1.57 8.88
C ALA A 41 11.48 -2.88 8.82
N LEU A 42 10.13 -2.79 8.79
CA LEU A 42 9.26 -3.96 8.67
C LEU A 42 9.35 -4.63 7.29
N LEU A 43 9.33 -3.85 6.20
CA LEU A 43 9.45 -4.38 4.84
C LEU A 43 10.81 -5.03 4.58
N GLY A 44 11.88 -4.46 5.13
CA GLY A 44 13.23 -5.03 5.08
C GLY A 44 13.35 -6.33 5.88
N LYS A 45 12.66 -6.42 7.02
CA LYS A 45 12.67 -7.62 7.87
C LYS A 45 11.82 -8.77 7.31
N TYR A 46 10.66 -8.47 6.71
CA TYR A 46 9.66 -9.47 6.33
C TYR A 46 9.41 -9.47 4.82
N PRO A 47 10.01 -10.39 4.04
CA PRO A 47 9.89 -10.42 2.58
C PRO A 47 8.47 -10.60 2.03
N GLN A 48 7.57 -11.20 2.81
CA GLN A 48 6.17 -11.43 2.39
C GLN A 48 5.19 -10.32 2.81
N LEU A 49 5.66 -9.29 3.53
CA LEU A 49 4.82 -8.17 3.94
C LEU A 49 4.50 -7.26 2.74
N MET A 50 3.26 -6.82 2.60
CA MET A 50 2.81 -5.91 1.55
C MET A 50 2.15 -4.70 2.20
N GLY A 51 2.45 -3.50 1.72
CA GLY A 51 1.75 -2.28 2.12
C GLY A 51 0.54 -2.04 1.24
N GLU A 52 -0.63 -1.89 1.85
CA GLU A 52 -1.82 -1.38 1.17
C GLU A 52 -1.93 0.13 1.48
N LEU A 53 -2.21 0.97 0.48
CA LEU A 53 -2.06 2.43 0.57
C LEU A 53 -3.39 3.19 0.64
N SER A 54 -4.54 2.51 0.59
CA SER A 54 -5.83 3.13 0.80
C SER A 54 -5.84 3.85 2.14
N TYR A 55 -6.39 5.06 2.18
CA TYR A 55 -6.57 5.83 3.41
C TYR A 55 -5.29 6.00 4.29
N ARG A 56 -4.08 5.83 3.73
CA ARG A 56 -2.80 5.99 4.44
C ARG A 56 -2.56 7.47 4.79
N PRO A 57 -2.54 7.88 6.07
CA PRO A 57 -2.41 9.30 6.43
C PRO A 57 -1.00 9.89 6.20
N GLY A 58 -0.87 10.97 5.44
CA GLY A 58 0.46 11.57 5.16
C GLY A 58 1.26 10.81 4.10
N LEU A 59 0.57 10.05 3.24
CA LEU A 59 1.15 9.54 1.99
C LEU A 59 1.50 10.69 1.03
N THR A 60 0.62 11.70 0.99
CA THR A 60 0.74 12.87 0.13
C THR A 60 1.00 14.15 0.94
N CYS A 61 1.79 15.05 0.36
CA CYS A 61 2.17 16.36 0.89
C CYS A 61 1.58 17.46 -0.03
N GLU A 62 2.37 18.49 -0.36
CA GLU A 62 1.93 19.65 -1.14
C GLU A 62 1.38 19.25 -2.52
N GLY A 63 0.25 19.86 -2.90
CA GLY A 63 -0.36 19.67 -4.22
C GLY A 63 -0.86 18.25 -4.50
N GLY A 64 -1.07 17.42 -3.47
CA GLY A 64 -1.47 16.03 -3.63
C GLY A 64 -0.37 15.11 -4.15
N LYS A 65 0.88 15.58 -4.14
CA LYS A 65 2.07 14.80 -4.52
C LYS A 65 2.53 13.89 -3.40
N LEU A 66 3.28 12.84 -3.73
CA LEU A 66 3.90 12.01 -2.70
C LEU A 66 4.81 12.84 -1.80
N CYS A 67 4.74 12.61 -0.48
CA CYS A 67 5.77 13.10 0.41
C CYS A 67 7.13 12.49 0.02
N PRO A 68 8.26 13.23 0.13
CA PRO A 68 9.57 12.76 -0.33
C PRO A 68 9.99 11.40 0.23
N GLU A 69 9.73 11.15 1.51
CA GLU A 69 10.04 9.91 2.20
C GLU A 69 9.19 8.73 1.68
N TRP A 70 7.92 8.97 1.36
CA TRP A 70 7.05 7.96 0.75
C TRP A 70 7.48 7.66 -0.67
N ARG A 71 7.82 8.69 -1.45
CA ARG A 71 8.37 8.50 -2.80
C ARG A 71 9.64 7.65 -2.76
N ALA A 72 10.56 7.93 -1.86
CA ALA A 72 11.78 7.14 -1.68
C ALA A 72 11.46 5.68 -1.30
N LEU A 73 10.51 5.46 -0.40
CA LEU A 73 10.12 4.12 0.04
C LEU A 73 9.46 3.30 -1.09
N LEU A 74 8.56 3.90 -1.86
CA LEU A 74 7.91 3.25 -3.01
C LEU A 74 8.91 2.89 -4.10
N LEU A 75 9.94 3.72 -4.33
CA LEU A 75 11.03 3.43 -5.25
C LEU A 75 11.98 2.35 -4.73
N LYS A 76 12.20 2.27 -3.42
CA LYS A 76 13.00 1.22 -2.77
C LYS A 76 12.31 -0.14 -2.88
N TYR A 77 10.99 -0.19 -2.76
CA TYR A 77 10.20 -1.43 -2.78
C TYR A 77 9.04 -1.40 -3.80
N PRO A 78 9.31 -1.27 -5.10
CA PRO A 78 8.27 -1.05 -6.11
C PRO A 78 7.31 -2.22 -6.26
N GLY A 79 7.72 -3.42 -5.83
CA GLY A 79 6.91 -4.64 -5.84
C GLY A 79 6.14 -4.93 -4.54
N ARG A 80 6.16 -4.02 -3.55
CA ARG A 80 5.69 -4.29 -2.18
C ARG A 80 4.54 -3.41 -1.72
N PHE A 81 3.94 -2.67 -2.64
CA PHE A 81 2.80 -1.80 -2.36
C PHE A 81 1.67 -2.00 -3.35
N MET A 82 0.44 -1.74 -2.92
CA MET A 82 -0.77 -1.72 -3.74
C MET A 82 -1.76 -0.66 -3.25
N ILE A 83 -2.71 -0.31 -4.10
CA ILE A 83 -3.83 0.58 -3.75
C ILE A 83 -5.15 -0.19 -3.75
N GLY A 84 -6.06 0.21 -2.87
CA GLY A 84 -7.48 -0.15 -2.88
C GLY A 84 -8.34 1.08 -2.68
N SER A 85 -9.64 1.00 -2.99
CA SER A 85 -10.54 2.16 -2.82
C SER A 85 -11.03 2.35 -1.39
N ASP A 86 -11.04 1.28 -0.59
CA ASP A 86 -11.62 1.25 0.76
C ASP A 86 -13.03 1.86 0.83
N THR A 87 -13.86 1.56 -0.17
CA THR A 87 -15.26 2.02 -0.27
C THR A 87 -16.22 1.10 0.49
N TRP A 88 -16.00 0.94 1.79
CA TRP A 88 -16.71 -0.03 2.65
C TRP A 88 -18.13 0.40 3.09
N VAL A 89 -18.54 1.65 2.81
CA VAL A 89 -19.92 2.17 3.02
C VAL A 89 -20.38 3.00 1.84
N ASN A 90 -21.70 3.09 1.64
CA ASN A 90 -22.33 3.80 0.52
C ASN A 90 -21.84 5.26 0.35
N GLN A 91 -21.64 5.98 1.44
CA GLN A 91 -21.18 7.37 1.41
C GLN A 91 -19.79 7.51 0.79
N ARG A 92 -18.91 6.51 0.97
CA ARG A 92 -17.56 6.54 0.39
C ARG A 92 -17.58 6.43 -1.13
N TRP A 93 -18.60 5.79 -1.71
CA TRP A 93 -18.75 5.71 -3.17
C TRP A 93 -18.96 7.08 -3.81
N GLN A 94 -19.52 8.05 -3.09
CA GLN A 94 -19.68 9.42 -3.59
C GLN A 94 -18.34 10.12 -3.87
N TYR A 95 -17.25 9.66 -3.25
CA TYR A 95 -15.90 10.22 -3.40
C TYR A 95 -14.96 9.34 -4.24
N TYR A 96 -15.47 8.26 -4.84
CA TYR A 96 -14.65 7.30 -5.58
C TYR A 96 -13.87 7.95 -6.72
N ASP A 97 -14.52 8.82 -7.50
CA ASP A 97 -13.88 9.52 -8.62
C ASP A 97 -12.76 10.45 -8.16
N GLU A 98 -12.98 11.17 -7.06
CA GLU A 98 -11.98 12.06 -6.46
C GLU A 98 -10.79 11.27 -5.92
N LEU A 99 -11.06 10.16 -5.22
CA LEU A 99 -10.03 9.24 -4.73
C LEU A 99 -9.15 8.73 -5.88
N MET A 100 -9.77 8.25 -6.96
CA MET A 100 -9.04 7.72 -8.12
C MET A 100 -8.27 8.81 -8.87
N LYS A 101 -8.77 10.05 -8.91
CA LYS A 101 -8.01 11.21 -9.41
C LYS A 101 -6.78 11.48 -8.54
N GLY A 102 -6.94 11.45 -7.21
CA GLY A 102 -5.83 11.58 -6.27
C GLY A 102 -4.75 10.51 -6.47
N TYR A 103 -5.16 9.25 -6.63
CA TYR A 103 -4.24 8.15 -6.94
C TYR A 103 -3.46 8.38 -8.23
N ARG A 104 -4.13 8.74 -9.31
CA ARG A 104 -3.46 9.05 -10.57
C ARG A 104 -2.50 10.22 -10.46
N ALA A 105 -2.83 11.24 -9.65
CA ALA A 105 -1.97 12.40 -9.45
C ALA A 105 -0.63 12.01 -8.80
N TRP A 106 -0.66 11.35 -7.63
CA TRP A 106 0.58 11.01 -6.92
C TRP A 106 1.33 9.83 -7.56
N LEU A 107 0.63 8.89 -8.20
CA LEU A 107 1.28 7.85 -9.01
C LEU A 107 2.05 8.44 -10.19
N GLY A 108 1.59 9.59 -10.71
CA GLY A 108 2.27 10.34 -11.77
C GLY A 108 3.64 10.89 -11.39
N ASP A 109 3.97 10.97 -10.09
CA ASP A 109 5.29 11.38 -9.60
C ASP A 109 6.34 10.24 -9.64
N LEU A 110 5.92 9.03 -9.97
CA LEU A 110 6.75 7.83 -10.05
C LEU A 110 7.07 7.47 -11.52
N PRO A 111 8.19 6.77 -11.77
CA PRO A 111 8.42 6.11 -13.05
C PRO A 111 7.24 5.21 -13.43
N LEU A 112 6.91 5.18 -14.72
CA LEU A 112 5.72 4.50 -15.24
C LEU A 112 5.63 3.02 -14.83
N ASP A 113 6.76 2.32 -14.79
CA ASP A 113 6.82 0.91 -14.41
C ASP A 113 6.52 0.70 -12.91
N VAL A 114 6.98 1.61 -12.05
CA VAL A 114 6.68 1.60 -10.61
C VAL A 114 5.21 1.95 -10.37
N ALA A 115 4.71 3.00 -11.04
CA ALA A 115 3.31 3.39 -10.95
C ALA A 115 2.39 2.23 -11.36
N ARG A 116 2.69 1.53 -12.47
CA ARG A 116 1.92 0.37 -12.94
C ARG A 116 1.95 -0.81 -11.96
N LYS A 117 3.10 -1.06 -11.32
CA LYS A 117 3.22 -2.09 -10.29
C LYS A 117 2.28 -1.83 -9.13
N ILE A 118 2.30 -0.62 -8.60
CA ILE A 118 1.50 -0.23 -7.43
C ILE A 118 0.01 -0.13 -7.79
N ALA A 119 -0.31 0.39 -8.98
CA ALA A 119 -1.68 0.56 -9.43
C ALA A 119 -2.39 -0.77 -9.76
N TRP A 120 -1.64 -1.80 -10.18
CA TRP A 120 -2.24 -3.06 -10.64
C TRP A 120 -1.35 -4.29 -10.43
N ASN A 121 -0.16 -4.34 -11.03
CA ASN A 121 0.55 -5.63 -11.22
C ASN A 121 0.88 -6.36 -9.92
N ASN A 122 1.19 -5.64 -8.84
CA ASN A 122 1.52 -6.25 -7.55
C ASN A 122 0.33 -7.00 -6.96
N ALA A 123 -0.85 -6.36 -6.91
CA ALA A 123 -2.08 -7.01 -6.46
C ALA A 123 -2.49 -8.13 -7.42
N ALA A 124 -2.41 -7.87 -8.73
CA ALA A 124 -2.77 -8.86 -9.75
C ALA A 124 -1.97 -10.16 -9.61
N GLY A 125 -0.65 -10.07 -9.42
CA GLY A 125 0.23 -11.22 -9.21
C GLY A 125 -0.04 -11.96 -7.90
N ILE A 126 -0.45 -11.26 -6.83
CA ILE A 126 -0.79 -11.89 -5.55
C ILE A 126 -2.08 -12.69 -5.64
N PHE A 127 -3.09 -12.15 -6.34
CA PHE A 127 -4.41 -12.75 -6.45
C PHE A 127 -4.60 -13.61 -7.70
N GLY A 128 -3.60 -13.71 -8.57
CA GLY A 128 -3.65 -14.55 -9.76
C GLY A 128 -4.64 -14.06 -10.81
N VAL A 129 -4.88 -12.75 -10.90
CA VAL A 129 -5.77 -12.16 -11.90
C VAL A 129 -4.97 -11.68 -13.11
N ILE A 130 -5.53 -11.88 -14.30
CA ILE A 130 -4.94 -11.42 -15.56
C ILE A 130 -5.59 -10.10 -15.99
N GLU A 131 -4.80 -9.22 -16.59
CA GLU A 131 -5.34 -8.05 -17.30
C GLU A 131 -6.15 -8.57 -18.51
N LYS A 132 -7.37 -8.07 -18.68
CA LYS A 132 -8.27 -8.46 -19.76
C LYS A 132 -8.06 -7.61 -21.01
#